data_AF-A0A2D5QC52-F1
#
_entry.id   AF-A0A2D5QC52-F1
#
_cell.length_a   1.000
_cell.length_b   1.000
_cell.length_c   1.000
_cell.angle_alpha   90.00
_cell.angle_beta   90.00
_cell.angle_gamma   90.00
#
_symmetry.space_group_name_H-M   'P 1'
#
loop_
_entity.id
_entity.type
_entity.pdbx_description
1 polymer ?
#
loop_
_entity_poly.entity_id
_entity_poly.type
_entity_poly.pdbx_seq_one_letter_code
_entity_poly.pdbx_strand_id
1 'polypeptide(L)'
;MVCEFMLIPRRDGAEIDSPLELLPLPNGTWDGKIAYLDRDGVLNVGSENYINSPEELVVFPNTADSVAALRESGFRVCVVTNQSPVGRGLWSDENLHSIHKKLRELLLSENSNAHLDLILYSPYAPWEGAWARKPNPGMLEAARQIISASEKNIEIKLRFDNDWHGNHDESKSIMVGDRDVDMGAAFNFGVKGIRCNPEIGIYDVISEILGD
;
A
#
# COMPACT_ATOMS: atom_id res chain seq x y z
N MET A 1 14.81 -17.30 21.03
CA MET A 1 14.27 -18.34 20.14
C MET A 1 14.45 -17.78 18.74
N VAL A 2 15.33 -18.37 17.95
CA VAL A 2 15.71 -17.84 16.63
C VAL A 2 14.51 -18.08 15.71
N CYS A 3 13.83 -17.03 15.26
CA CYS A 3 12.74 -17.22 14.30
C CYS A 3 13.38 -17.48 12.93
N GLU A 4 13.20 -18.70 12.42
CA GLU A 4 13.50 -19.09 11.05
C GLU A 4 12.88 -18.08 10.07
N PHE A 5 13.66 -17.65 9.07
CA PHE A 5 13.33 -16.79 7.93
C PHE A 5 11.95 -16.11 7.96
N MET A 6 11.87 -14.93 8.57
CA MET A 6 10.67 -14.09 8.52
C MET A 6 10.28 -13.83 7.06
N LEU A 7 9.04 -14.16 6.70
CA LEU A 7 8.47 -13.92 5.37
C LEU A 7 8.04 -12.45 5.25
N ILE A 8 8.94 -11.64 4.68
CA ILE A 8 8.82 -10.18 4.51
C ILE A 8 8.10 -9.79 3.20
N PRO A 9 7.53 -8.58 3.10
CA PRO A 9 6.84 -8.16 1.88
C PRO A 9 7.80 -8.06 0.69
N ARG A 10 7.22 -7.95 -0.50
CA ARG A 10 7.94 -7.62 -1.74
C ARG A 10 7.53 -6.23 -2.22
N ARG A 11 8.43 -5.58 -2.96
CA ARG A 11 8.18 -4.30 -3.62
C ARG A 11 7.90 -4.52 -5.10
N ASP A 12 6.93 -3.80 -5.62
CA ASP A 12 6.60 -3.87 -7.03
C ASP A 12 7.76 -3.35 -7.90
N GLY A 13 8.20 -4.17 -8.85
CA GLY A 13 9.21 -3.80 -9.86
C GLY A 13 10.63 -3.52 -9.34
N ALA A 14 10.94 -3.83 -8.07
CA ALA A 14 12.26 -3.59 -7.49
C ALA A 14 12.51 -4.48 -6.26
N GLU A 15 13.78 -4.66 -5.89
CA GLU A 15 14.15 -5.24 -4.60
C GLU A 15 13.63 -4.35 -3.45
N ILE A 16 13.29 -4.96 -2.32
CA ILE A 16 12.60 -4.25 -1.24
C ILE A 16 13.43 -3.11 -0.61
N ASP A 17 14.75 -3.23 -0.62
CA ASP A 17 15.72 -2.28 -0.06
C ASP A 17 16.39 -1.38 -1.11
N SER A 18 16.01 -1.51 -2.39
CA SER A 18 16.49 -0.62 -3.45
C SER A 18 16.03 0.83 -3.21
N PRO A 19 16.81 1.85 -3.60
CA PRO A 19 16.40 3.24 -3.46
C PRO A 19 14.99 3.50 -4.01
N LEU A 20 14.21 4.32 -3.29
CA LEU A 20 12.91 4.82 -3.76
C LEU A 20 13.04 6.31 -4.05
N GLU A 21 12.83 6.68 -5.31
CA GLU A 21 12.67 8.08 -5.72
C GLU A 21 11.25 8.53 -5.40
N LEU A 22 11.13 9.62 -4.64
CA LEU A 22 9.84 10.21 -4.28
C LEU A 22 9.66 11.50 -5.06
N LEU A 23 8.58 11.57 -5.84
CA LEU A 23 8.18 12.82 -6.49
C LEU A 23 7.83 13.88 -5.43
N PRO A 24 8.07 15.17 -5.68
CA PRO A 24 7.61 16.22 -4.79
C PRO A 24 6.11 16.11 -4.49
N LEU A 25 5.71 16.41 -3.25
CA LEU A 25 4.29 16.59 -2.94
C LEU A 25 3.82 17.90 -3.58
N PRO A 26 2.59 17.97 -4.13
CA PRO A 26 2.09 19.18 -4.79
C PRO A 26 2.13 20.42 -3.90
N ASN A 27 1.83 20.26 -2.60
CA ASN A 27 1.72 21.35 -1.64
C ASN A 27 2.66 21.15 -0.43
N GLY A 28 3.93 21.53 -0.59
CA GLY A 28 4.89 21.63 0.52
C GLY A 28 5.69 20.36 0.78
N THR A 29 6.18 20.23 2.01
CA THR A 29 7.06 19.12 2.44
C THR A 29 6.28 18.07 3.20
N TRP A 30 6.75 16.82 3.13
CA TRP A 30 6.13 15.73 3.87
C TRP A 30 6.31 15.91 5.38
N ASP A 31 5.21 15.83 6.12
CA ASP A 31 5.18 15.97 7.59
C ASP A 31 5.05 14.63 8.33
N GLY A 32 5.22 13.52 7.60
CA GLY A 32 5.22 12.17 8.13
C GLY A 32 3.96 11.35 7.82
N LYS A 33 2.87 11.92 7.30
CA LYS A 33 1.61 11.17 7.09
C LYS A 33 1.65 10.24 5.86
N ILE A 34 1.20 9.00 6.03
CA ILE A 34 1.11 8.00 4.97
C ILE A 34 -0.34 7.51 4.87
N ALA A 35 -0.85 7.45 3.64
CA ALA A 35 -2.08 6.76 3.31
C ALA A 35 -1.73 5.37 2.81
N TYR A 36 -1.96 4.36 3.64
CA TYR A 36 -1.82 2.95 3.28
C TYR A 36 -3.13 2.47 2.66
N LEU A 37 -3.13 2.10 1.40
CA LEU A 37 -4.34 1.75 0.67
C LEU A 37 -4.29 0.26 0.30
N ASP A 38 -5.34 -0.51 0.56
CA ASP A 38 -5.50 -1.75 -0.21
C ASP A 38 -5.73 -1.42 -1.70
N ARG A 39 -5.64 -2.45 -2.53
CA ARG A 39 -5.81 -2.35 -3.98
C ARG A 39 -7.21 -2.80 -4.39
N ASP A 40 -7.49 -4.09 -4.21
CA ASP A 40 -8.73 -4.75 -4.63
C ASP A 40 -9.86 -4.42 -3.64
N GLY A 41 -10.94 -3.82 -4.11
CA GLY A 41 -12.03 -3.29 -3.27
C GLY A 41 -11.83 -1.85 -2.79
N VAL A 42 -10.67 -1.23 -3.06
CA VAL A 42 -10.36 0.14 -2.64
C VAL A 42 -10.02 1.04 -3.82
N LEU A 43 -9.01 0.68 -4.63
CA LEU A 43 -8.62 1.42 -5.83
C LEU A 43 -9.29 0.84 -7.08
N ASN A 44 -9.44 -0.48 -7.14
CA ASN A 44 -10.09 -1.17 -8.23
C ASN A 44 -11.16 -2.13 -7.72
N VAL A 45 -12.09 -2.49 -8.61
CA VAL A 45 -13.09 -3.52 -8.35
C VAL A 45 -12.37 -4.82 -7.98
N GLY A 46 -12.75 -5.40 -6.83
CA GLY A 46 -12.22 -6.68 -6.38
C GLY A 46 -12.81 -7.86 -7.15
N SER A 47 -12.09 -8.98 -7.17
CA SER A 47 -12.53 -10.24 -7.77
C SER A 47 -12.29 -11.41 -6.81
N GLU A 48 -13.25 -12.33 -6.71
CA GLU A 48 -13.08 -13.59 -5.96
C GLU A 48 -11.99 -14.48 -6.58
N ASN A 49 -11.80 -14.36 -7.89
CA ASN A 49 -10.78 -15.11 -8.65
C ASN A 49 -9.48 -14.33 -8.80
N TYR A 50 -9.29 -13.28 -8.00
CA TYR A 50 -8.21 -12.29 -8.14
C TYR A 50 -8.28 -11.55 -9.49
N ILE A 51 -7.49 -10.49 -9.63
CA ILE A 51 -7.30 -9.76 -10.90
C ILE A 51 -6.03 -10.30 -11.55
N ASN A 52 -6.16 -11.14 -12.57
CA ASN A 52 -5.08 -11.96 -13.14
C ASN A 52 -4.31 -11.26 -14.25
N SER A 53 -4.89 -10.23 -14.86
CA SER A 53 -4.28 -9.53 -15.98
C SER A 53 -4.62 -8.04 -15.98
N PRO A 54 -3.84 -7.21 -16.69
CA PRO A 54 -4.13 -5.79 -16.85
C PRO A 54 -5.51 -5.50 -17.45
N GLU A 55 -6.04 -6.40 -18.28
CA GLU A 55 -7.35 -6.27 -18.92
C GLU A 55 -8.52 -6.49 -17.96
N GLU A 56 -8.30 -7.26 -16.88
CA GLU A 56 -9.30 -7.48 -15.82
C GLU A 56 -9.36 -6.29 -14.84
N LEU A 57 -8.37 -5.40 -14.87
CA LEU A 57 -8.28 -4.27 -13.95
C LEU A 57 -9.30 -3.18 -14.28
N VAL A 58 -10.27 -2.99 -13.39
CA VAL A 58 -11.27 -1.92 -13.46
C VAL A 58 -11.11 -1.00 -12.24
N VAL A 59 -10.58 0.19 -12.46
CA VAL A 59 -10.41 1.23 -11.42
C VAL A 59 -11.78 1.85 -11.09
N PHE A 60 -12.04 2.12 -9.81
CA PHE A 60 -13.30 2.79 -9.44
C PHE A 60 -13.33 4.24 -9.94
N PRO A 61 -14.52 4.77 -10.28
CA PRO A 61 -14.67 6.20 -10.57
C PRO A 61 -14.11 7.08 -9.45
N ASN A 62 -13.53 8.23 -9.81
CA ASN A 62 -12.95 9.21 -8.88
C ASN A 62 -11.76 8.70 -8.03
N THR A 63 -11.22 7.52 -8.32
CA THR A 63 -10.03 7.00 -7.62
C THR A 63 -8.82 7.89 -7.85
N ALA A 64 -8.61 8.34 -9.10
CA ALA A 64 -7.51 9.22 -9.46
C ALA A 64 -7.57 10.53 -8.66
N ASP A 65 -8.74 11.17 -8.64
CA ASP A 65 -8.97 12.40 -7.87
C ASP A 65 -8.80 12.20 -6.37
N SER A 66 -9.23 11.05 -5.83
CA SER A 66 -9.03 10.73 -4.40
C SER A 66 -7.54 10.57 -4.06
N VAL A 67 -6.78 9.88 -4.91
CA VAL A 67 -5.31 9.73 -4.73
C VAL A 67 -4.61 11.09 -4.86
N ALA A 68 -5.01 11.91 -5.83
CA ALA A 68 -4.48 13.26 -5.99
C ALA A 68 -4.77 14.13 -4.76
N ALA A 69 -6.01 14.12 -4.26
CA ALA A 69 -6.42 14.88 -3.09
C ALA A 69 -5.66 14.49 -1.82
N LEU A 70 -5.36 13.20 -1.62
CA LEU A 70 -4.49 12.73 -0.54
C LEU A 70 -3.08 13.36 -0.66
N ARG A 71 -2.48 13.33 -1.85
CA ARG A 71 -1.14 13.91 -2.05
C ARG A 71 -1.13 15.42 -1.90
N GLU A 72 -2.14 16.10 -2.42
CA GLU A 72 -2.32 17.55 -2.28
C GLU A 72 -2.52 17.94 -0.82
N SER A 73 -3.08 17.05 -0.02
CA SER A 73 -3.20 17.17 1.43
C SER A 73 -1.94 16.72 2.18
N GLY A 74 -0.86 16.36 1.48
CA GLY A 74 0.46 16.06 2.01
C GLY A 74 0.71 14.59 2.37
N PHE A 75 -0.16 13.67 1.98
CA PHE A 75 0.07 12.23 2.18
C PHE A 75 1.06 11.67 1.17
N ARG A 76 1.95 10.80 1.66
CA ARG A 76 2.56 9.78 0.82
C ARG A 76 1.57 8.64 0.65
N VAL A 77 1.37 8.19 -0.58
CA VAL A 77 0.38 7.16 -0.92
C VAL A 77 1.09 5.84 -1.18
N CYS A 78 0.84 4.86 -0.31
CA CYS A 78 1.42 3.52 -0.41
C CYS A 78 0.32 2.48 -0.59
N VAL A 79 0.40 1.67 -1.64
CA VAL A 79 -0.47 0.50 -1.79
C VAL A 79 0.12 -0.67 -1.01
N VAL A 80 -0.71 -1.38 -0.25
CA VAL A 80 -0.35 -2.56 0.55
C VAL A 80 -1.36 -3.69 0.30
N THR A 81 -0.99 -4.65 -0.56
CA THR A 81 -1.96 -5.64 -1.08
C THR A 81 -1.55 -7.09 -0.87
N ASN A 82 -2.51 -7.96 -0.52
CA ASN A 82 -2.28 -9.39 -0.39
C ASN A 82 -2.45 -10.08 -1.76
N GLN A 83 -1.38 -10.58 -2.37
CA GLN A 83 -1.37 -11.19 -3.70
C GLN A 83 -0.82 -12.63 -3.65
N SER A 84 -1.52 -13.50 -2.91
CA SER A 84 -1.15 -14.92 -2.77
C SER A 84 -1.07 -15.74 -4.06
N PRO A 85 -1.73 -15.39 -5.19
CA PRO A 85 -1.50 -16.08 -6.46
C PRO A 85 -0.03 -16.11 -6.90
N VAL A 86 0.75 -15.07 -6.58
CA VAL A 86 2.18 -15.00 -6.93
C VAL A 86 2.98 -16.08 -6.21
N GLY A 87 2.89 -16.17 -4.88
CA GLY A 87 3.64 -17.18 -4.12
C GLY A 87 3.14 -18.61 -4.36
N ARG A 88 1.91 -18.78 -4.84
CA ARG A 88 1.37 -20.08 -5.28
C ARG A 88 1.80 -20.47 -6.70
N GLY A 89 2.56 -19.63 -7.39
CA GLY A 89 3.03 -19.87 -8.76
C GLY A 89 1.92 -19.83 -9.80
N LEU A 90 0.78 -19.20 -9.49
CA LEU A 90 -0.29 -19.02 -10.48
C LEU A 90 0.14 -17.98 -11.52
N TRP A 91 0.79 -16.89 -11.10
CA TRP A 91 1.38 -15.88 -11.99
C TRP A 91 2.75 -15.42 -11.48
N SER A 92 3.56 -14.80 -12.35
CA SER A 92 4.88 -14.29 -11.97
C SER A 92 4.82 -12.88 -11.35
N ASP A 93 5.91 -12.46 -10.72
CA ASP A 93 6.08 -11.10 -10.24
C ASP A 93 5.95 -10.07 -11.39
N GLU A 94 6.37 -10.41 -12.62
CA GLU A 94 6.21 -9.56 -13.82
C GLU A 94 4.75 -9.41 -14.26
N ASN A 95 3.92 -10.46 -14.09
CA ASN A 95 2.49 -10.35 -14.34
C ASN A 95 1.84 -9.34 -13.39
N LEU A 96 2.14 -9.46 -12.09
CA LEU A 96 1.63 -8.53 -11.08
C LEU A 96 2.13 -7.10 -11.34
N HIS A 97 3.40 -6.95 -11.72
CA HIS A 97 3.98 -5.66 -12.08
C HIS A 97 3.26 -5.03 -13.29
N SER A 98 2.87 -5.83 -14.27
CA SER A 98 2.11 -5.33 -15.44
C SER A 98 0.73 -4.79 -15.05
N ILE A 99 0.06 -5.42 -14.08
CA ILE A 99 -1.22 -4.93 -13.52
C ILE A 99 -0.99 -3.61 -12.77
N HIS A 100 0.03 -3.54 -11.91
CA HIS A 100 0.36 -2.32 -11.18
C HIS A 100 0.78 -1.17 -12.11
N LYS A 101 1.49 -1.48 -13.19
CA LYS A 101 1.81 -0.50 -14.24
C LYS A 101 0.54 0.05 -14.88
N LYS A 102 -0.41 -0.83 -15.26
CA LYS A 102 -1.70 -0.41 -15.81
C LYS A 102 -2.50 0.44 -14.83
N LEU A 103 -2.51 0.08 -13.55
CA LEU A 103 -3.14 0.87 -12.49
C LEU A 103 -2.57 2.30 -12.45
N ARG A 104 -1.24 2.44 -12.41
CA ARG A 104 -0.57 3.74 -12.42
C ARG A 104 -0.92 4.56 -13.67
N GLU A 105 -0.90 3.92 -14.84
CA GLU A 105 -1.25 4.57 -16.11
C GLU A 105 -2.69 5.09 -16.12
N LEU A 106 -3.65 4.29 -15.64
CA LEU A 106 -5.06 4.69 -15.57
C LEU A 106 -5.25 5.89 -14.63
N LEU A 107 -4.68 5.83 -13.42
CA LEU A 107 -4.77 6.93 -12.45
C LEU A 107 -4.17 8.23 -13.01
N LEU A 108 -2.99 8.16 -13.61
CA LEU A 108 -2.31 9.33 -14.17
C LEU A 108 -2.99 9.88 -15.44
N SER A 109 -3.69 9.02 -16.19
CA SER A 109 -4.44 9.46 -17.36
C SER A 109 -5.68 10.29 -17.01
N GLU A 110 -6.24 10.08 -15.82
CA GLU A 110 -7.39 10.83 -15.30
C GLU A 110 -6.94 12.06 -14.52
N ASN A 111 -5.90 11.95 -13.68
CA ASN A 111 -5.39 13.06 -12.90
C ASN A 111 -3.86 13.00 -12.79
N SER A 112 -3.16 14.03 -13.27
CA SER A 112 -1.70 14.07 -13.30
C SER A 112 -1.04 14.07 -11.93
N ASN A 113 -1.78 14.40 -10.87
CA ASN A 113 -1.27 14.35 -9.50
C ASN A 113 -1.51 13.00 -8.82
N ALA A 114 -2.22 12.04 -9.46
CA ALA A 114 -2.61 10.75 -8.86
C ALA A 114 -1.47 9.72 -8.81
N HIS A 115 -0.35 10.07 -8.19
CA HIS A 115 0.83 9.20 -8.08
C HIS A 115 0.77 8.26 -6.87
N LEU A 116 1.05 6.98 -7.09
CA LEU A 116 1.34 6.03 -6.00
C LEU A 116 2.84 6.07 -5.68
N ASP A 117 3.23 6.50 -4.49
CA ASP A 117 4.66 6.60 -4.11
C ASP A 117 5.31 5.22 -4.00
N LEU A 118 4.58 4.24 -3.47
CA LEU A 118 5.09 2.90 -3.21
C LEU A 118 3.98 1.85 -3.39
N ILE A 119 4.33 0.67 -3.89
CA ILE A 119 3.43 -0.49 -3.91
C ILE A 119 4.19 -1.66 -3.28
N LEU A 120 3.66 -2.16 -2.18
CA LEU A 120 4.12 -3.38 -1.53
C LEU A 120 3.04 -4.45 -1.63
N TYR A 121 3.47 -5.70 -1.73
CA TYR A 121 2.57 -6.83 -1.74
C TYR A 121 3.11 -8.00 -0.93
N SER A 122 2.17 -8.80 -0.42
CA SER A 122 2.46 -10.08 0.20
C SER A 122 2.15 -11.21 -0.78
N PRO A 123 3.16 -11.96 -1.27
CA PRO A 123 2.94 -13.09 -2.17
C PRO A 123 2.43 -14.35 -1.43
N TYR A 124 2.33 -14.30 -0.10
CA TYR A 124 2.12 -15.49 0.73
C TYR A 124 0.63 -15.84 0.90
N ALA A 125 0.37 -17.13 0.98
CA ALA A 125 -0.93 -17.69 1.32
C ALA A 125 -1.28 -17.50 2.81
N PRO A 126 -2.58 -17.54 3.17
CA PRO A 126 -3.01 -17.37 4.56
C PRO A 126 -2.39 -18.35 5.57
N TRP A 127 -2.10 -19.59 5.15
CA TRP A 127 -1.58 -20.64 6.03
C TRP A 127 -0.06 -20.55 6.27
N GLU A 128 0.66 -19.67 5.57
CA GLU A 128 2.11 -19.52 5.74
C GLU A 128 2.49 -18.64 6.94
N GLY A 129 1.53 -17.96 7.57
CA GLY A 129 1.78 -17.13 8.75
C GLY A 129 2.75 -15.96 8.50
N ALA A 130 2.87 -15.50 7.26
CA ALA A 130 3.86 -14.50 6.86
C ALA A 130 3.64 -13.14 7.53
N TRP A 131 4.73 -12.53 8.03
CA TRP A 131 4.69 -11.18 8.61
C TRP A 131 4.25 -10.11 7.60
N ALA A 132 4.55 -10.34 6.33
CA ALA A 132 4.10 -9.51 5.22
C ALA A 132 2.58 -9.47 5.02
N ARG A 133 1.86 -10.56 5.35
CA ARG A 133 0.46 -10.75 4.95
C ARG A 133 -0.49 -10.09 5.96
N LYS A 134 -1.34 -9.18 5.49
CA LYS A 134 -2.44 -8.64 6.32
C LYS A 134 -3.29 -9.80 6.86
N PRO A 135 -3.63 -9.84 8.16
CA PRO A 135 -3.64 -8.71 9.11
C PRO A 135 -2.33 -8.41 9.86
N ASN A 136 -1.21 -9.05 9.53
CA ASN A 136 0.08 -8.64 10.09
C ASN A 136 0.52 -7.26 9.55
N PRO A 137 1.26 -6.47 10.33
CA PRO A 137 1.60 -5.10 9.97
C PRO A 137 2.81 -4.97 9.03
N GLY A 138 3.47 -6.07 8.64
CA GLY A 138 4.78 -6.04 7.99
C GLY A 138 4.87 -5.18 6.72
N MET A 139 3.81 -5.09 5.91
CA MET A 139 3.78 -4.15 4.77
C MET A 139 3.80 -2.69 5.21
N LEU A 140 3.06 -2.33 6.26
CA LEU A 140 3.02 -0.95 6.77
C LEU A 140 4.37 -0.58 7.43
N GLU A 141 4.99 -1.51 8.17
CA GLU A 141 6.33 -1.35 8.74
C GLU A 141 7.39 -1.10 7.67
N ALA A 142 7.38 -1.90 6.60
CA ALA A 142 8.29 -1.73 5.47
C ALA A 142 8.05 -0.38 4.78
N ALA A 143 6.81 -0.05 4.47
CA ALA A 143 6.47 1.20 3.79
C ALA A 143 6.88 2.43 4.59
N ARG A 144 6.64 2.47 5.90
CA ARG A 144 7.11 3.55 6.79
C ARG A 144 8.62 3.72 6.70
N GLN A 145 9.37 2.63 6.83
CA GLN A 145 10.84 2.68 6.81
C GLN A 145 11.38 3.12 5.45
N ILE A 146 10.86 2.58 4.36
CA ILE A 146 11.27 2.92 2.98
C ILE A 146 11.01 4.40 2.71
N ILE A 147 9.78 4.87 2.93
CA ILE A 147 9.42 6.27 2.64
C ILE A 147 10.23 7.22 3.53
N SER A 148 10.39 6.91 4.82
CA SER A 148 11.16 7.76 5.74
C SER A 148 12.65 7.81 5.38
N ALA A 149 13.23 6.69 4.94
CA ALA A 149 14.61 6.65 4.48
C ALA A 149 14.80 7.46 3.20
N SER A 150 13.88 7.33 2.24
CA SER A 150 13.89 8.09 0.98
C SER A 150 13.75 9.59 1.20
N GLU A 151 12.85 10.03 2.08
CA GLU A 151 12.67 11.46 2.42
C GLU A 151 13.91 12.07 3.08
N LYS A 152 14.66 11.25 3.82
CA LYS A 152 15.94 11.65 4.43
C LYS A 152 17.13 11.42 3.50
N ASN A 153 16.92 10.84 2.32
CA ASN A 153 17.94 10.40 1.39
C ASN A 153 19.04 9.54 2.07
N ILE A 154 18.61 8.55 2.84
CA ILE A 154 19.48 7.58 3.53
C ILE A 154 19.21 6.15 3.05
N GLU A 155 20.14 5.26 3.34
CA GLU A 155 20.06 3.83 3.02
C GLU A 155 18.85 3.16 3.70
N ILE A 156 18.11 2.33 2.95
CA ILE A 156 16.97 1.57 3.45
C ILE A 156 17.50 0.35 4.22
N LYS A 157 17.27 0.30 5.53
CA LYS A 157 17.62 -0.84 6.40
C LYS A 157 16.41 -1.33 7.14
N LEU A 158 15.73 -2.33 6.57
CA LEU A 158 14.49 -2.83 7.13
C LEU A 158 14.75 -3.64 8.40
N ARG A 159 13.90 -3.37 9.39
CA ARG A 159 13.73 -4.16 10.61
C ARG A 159 12.24 -4.44 10.76
N PHE A 160 11.89 -5.55 11.40
CA PHE A 160 10.52 -6.00 11.55
C PHE A 160 10.32 -6.56 12.96
N ASP A 161 9.06 -6.64 13.41
CA ASP A 161 8.67 -7.21 14.71
C ASP A 161 9.50 -6.61 15.86
N ASN A 162 10.09 -7.43 16.73
CA ASN A 162 10.80 -7.00 17.93
C ASN A 162 12.07 -6.18 17.63
N ASP A 163 12.64 -6.30 16.42
CA ASP A 163 13.82 -5.53 16.02
C ASP A 163 13.45 -4.11 15.54
N TRP A 164 12.15 -3.84 15.36
CA TRP A 164 11.65 -2.53 14.97
C TRP A 164 10.93 -1.85 16.15
N HIS A 165 11.69 -1.10 16.93
CA HIS A 165 11.14 -0.20 17.95
C HIS A 165 10.71 1.10 17.26
N GLY A 166 9.54 1.06 16.62
CA GLY A 166 8.97 2.16 15.84
C GLY A 166 8.85 3.47 16.64
N ASN A 167 9.87 4.31 16.60
CA ASN A 167 9.85 5.69 17.11
C ASN A 167 9.25 6.65 16.05
N HIS A 168 8.21 6.24 15.35
CA HIS A 168 7.56 7.06 14.32
C HIS A 168 6.14 7.41 14.75
N ASP A 169 5.79 8.68 14.62
CA ASP A 169 4.44 9.16 14.89
C ASP A 169 3.52 8.78 13.72
N GLU A 170 2.62 7.84 13.98
CA GLU A 170 1.60 7.36 13.04
C GLU A 170 0.24 8.03 13.25
N SER A 171 0.12 9.00 14.16
CA SER A 171 -1.16 9.65 14.52
C SER A 171 -1.86 10.35 13.35
N LYS A 172 -1.11 10.67 12.29
CA LYS A 172 -1.62 11.30 11.06
C LYS A 172 -1.78 10.33 9.89
N SER A 173 -1.27 9.11 10.02
CA SER A 173 -1.36 8.11 8.96
C SER A 173 -2.66 7.34 9.07
N ILE A 174 -3.11 6.83 7.92
CA ILE A 174 -4.37 6.11 7.79
C ILE A 174 -4.18 4.85 6.97
N MET A 175 -4.99 3.84 7.24
CA MET A 175 -5.13 2.67 6.39
C MET A 175 -6.56 2.55 5.87
N VAL A 176 -6.73 2.48 4.55
CA VAL A 176 -8.03 2.25 3.90
C VAL A 176 -8.09 0.82 3.37
N GLY A 177 -9.18 0.12 3.68
CA GLY A 177 -9.44 -1.24 3.22
C GLY A 177 -10.92 -1.57 3.23
N ASP A 178 -11.33 -2.60 2.50
CA ASP A 178 -12.72 -3.10 2.49
C ASP A 178 -12.94 -4.26 3.47
N ARG A 179 -11.85 -4.92 3.92
CA ARG A 179 -11.92 -6.20 4.66
C ARG A 179 -11.40 -6.09 6.10
N ASP A 180 -11.74 -7.10 6.89
CA ASP A 180 -11.28 -7.24 8.28
C ASP A 180 -9.76 -7.36 8.37
N VAL A 181 -9.12 -7.94 7.36
CA VAL A 181 -7.66 -8.09 7.33
C VAL A 181 -6.95 -6.73 7.26
N ASP A 182 -7.57 -5.75 6.61
CA ASP A 182 -7.03 -4.39 6.54
C ASP A 182 -7.13 -3.71 7.89
N MET A 183 -8.30 -3.79 8.51
CA MET A 183 -8.51 -3.22 9.84
C MET A 183 -7.62 -3.88 10.89
N GLY A 184 -7.35 -5.18 10.75
CA GLY A 184 -6.38 -5.90 11.58
C GLY A 184 -4.95 -5.40 11.39
N ALA A 185 -4.50 -5.18 10.15
CA ALA A 185 -3.19 -4.61 9.89
C ALA A 185 -3.06 -3.18 10.42
N ALA A 186 -4.11 -2.36 10.25
CA ALA A 186 -4.17 -1.01 10.80
C ALA A 186 -4.03 -1.01 12.33
N PHE A 187 -4.80 -1.87 13.00
CA PHE A 187 -4.78 -2.02 14.45
C PHE A 187 -3.41 -2.51 14.95
N ASN A 188 -2.85 -3.55 14.33
CA ASN A 188 -1.56 -4.13 14.73
C ASN A 188 -0.40 -3.17 14.50
N PHE A 189 -0.49 -2.30 13.49
CA PHE A 189 0.53 -1.28 13.22
C PHE A 189 0.35 -0.02 14.09
N GLY A 190 -0.88 0.27 14.54
CA GLY A 190 -1.18 1.47 15.33
C GLY A 190 -1.57 2.70 14.51
N VAL A 191 -2.18 2.51 13.33
CA VAL A 191 -2.74 3.60 12.50
C VAL A 191 -4.27 3.61 12.55
N LYS A 192 -4.88 4.76 12.20
CA LYS A 192 -6.33 4.83 12.02
C LYS A 192 -6.75 3.98 10.82
N GLY A 193 -7.48 2.89 11.07
CA GLY A 193 -8.15 2.10 10.04
C GLY A 193 -9.48 2.72 9.63
N ILE A 194 -9.73 2.83 8.33
CA ILE A 194 -10.97 3.36 7.74
C ILE A 194 -11.49 2.32 6.76
N ARG A 195 -12.72 1.85 6.98
CA ARG A 195 -13.35 0.88 6.08
C ARG A 195 -14.16 1.59 5.02
N CYS A 196 -13.89 1.31 3.75
CA CYS A 196 -14.71 1.81 2.64
C CYS A 196 -15.71 0.75 2.14
N ASN A 197 -16.73 1.20 1.45
CA ASN A 197 -17.63 0.36 0.67
C ASN A 197 -16.90 -0.22 -0.56
N PRO A 198 -16.82 -1.56 -0.72
CA PRO A 198 -16.14 -2.19 -1.86
C PRO A 198 -16.85 -2.00 -3.22
N GLU A 199 -18.02 -1.37 -3.27
CA GLU A 199 -18.69 -0.99 -4.53
C GLU A 199 -18.32 0.43 -4.99
N ILE A 200 -17.71 1.24 -4.11
CA ILE A 200 -17.36 2.64 -4.36
C ILE A 200 -15.84 2.85 -4.27
N GLY A 201 -15.16 2.09 -3.41
CA GLY A 201 -13.73 2.20 -3.17
C GLY A 201 -13.37 3.42 -2.32
N ILE A 202 -12.16 3.93 -2.50
CA ILE A 202 -11.60 5.02 -1.69
C ILE A 202 -12.43 6.31 -1.71
N TYR A 203 -13.17 6.55 -2.80
CA TYR A 203 -14.03 7.73 -2.93
C TYR A 203 -15.12 7.79 -1.85
N ASP A 204 -15.55 6.63 -1.32
CA ASP A 204 -16.53 6.53 -0.24
C ASP A 204 -16.08 7.25 1.05
N VAL A 205 -14.77 7.27 1.29
CA VAL A 205 -14.19 7.70 2.56
C VAL A 205 -13.28 8.92 2.44
N ILE A 206 -13.09 9.46 1.23
CA ILE A 206 -12.13 10.54 0.99
C ILE A 206 -12.46 11.80 1.80
N SER A 207 -13.73 12.19 1.88
CA SER A 207 -14.17 13.34 2.70
C SER A 207 -13.89 13.13 4.19
N GLU A 208 -14.08 11.91 4.72
CA GLU A 208 -13.74 11.58 6.11
C GLU A 208 -12.23 11.69 6.37
N ILE A 209 -11.41 11.27 5.41
CA ILE A 209 -9.95 11.32 5.53
C ILE A 209 -9.46 12.77 5.56
N LEU A 210 -10.03 13.62 4.70
CA LEU A 210 -9.61 15.01 4.54
C LEU A 210 -10.25 15.97 5.55
N GLY A 211 -11.37 15.57 6.16
CA GLY A 211 -12.10 16.37 7.15
C GLY A 211 -13.02 17.43 6.53
N ASP A 212 -13.52 17.16 5.31
CA ASP A 212 -14.41 18.03 4.52
C ASP A 212 -15.88 17.59 4.61
#